data_AF-A0A9X1XVY4-F1
#
_entry.id   AF-A0A9X1XVY4-F1
#
_cell.length_a   1.000
_cell.length_b   1.000
_cell.length_c   1.000
_cell.angle_alpha   90.00
_cell.angle_beta   90.00
_cell.angle_gamma   90.00
#
_symmetry.space_group_name_H-M   'P 1'
#
loop_
_entity.id
_entity.type
_entity.pdbx_description
1 polymer ?
#
loop_
_entity_poly.entity_id
_entity_poly.type
_entity_poly.pdbx_seq_one_letter_code
_entity_poly.pdbx_strand_id
1 'polypeptide(L)'
;MDELIEEVEQVILQYKLNIERQKKYYDYPFTNNPDHYYKLMMLQKTFEVWTNCLEKIMKYRKERWGPIEPRRSKEFDDRIKNEKNGVPGFVTPRTLDAMLTYIKCLESRIEQLEGISA
;
A
#
# COMPACT_ATOMS: atom_id res chain seq x y z
N MET A 1 -8.80 -6.15 -2.57
CA MET A 1 -7.76 -5.70 -1.59
C MET A 1 -7.63 -6.71 -0.47
N ASP A 2 -8.73 -7.23 0.06
CA ASP A 2 -8.68 -8.24 1.14
C ASP A 2 -8.05 -9.55 0.66
N GLU A 3 -8.40 -10.03 -0.53
CA GLU A 3 -7.73 -11.19 -1.17
C GLU A 3 -6.20 -11.02 -1.29
N LEU A 4 -5.75 -9.84 -1.74
CA LEU A 4 -4.32 -9.52 -1.84
C LEU A 4 -3.63 -9.51 -0.46
N ILE A 5 -4.32 -9.05 0.59
CA ILE A 5 -3.79 -9.05 1.95
C ILE A 5 -3.64 -10.49 2.45
N GLU A 6 -4.66 -11.33 2.25
CA GLU A 6 -4.63 -12.74 2.62
C GLU A 6 -3.50 -13.49 1.91
N GLU A 7 -3.30 -13.26 0.62
CA GLU A 7 -2.18 -13.85 -0.14
C GLU A 7 -0.82 -13.45 0.45
N VAL A 8 -0.62 -12.16 0.76
CA VAL A 8 0.63 -11.66 1.35
C VAL A 8 0.84 -12.23 2.76
N GLU A 9 -0.20 -12.33 3.57
CA GLU A 9 -0.15 -12.93 4.91
C GLU A 9 0.23 -14.42 4.86
N GLN A 10 -0.29 -15.18 3.88
CA GLN A 10 0.11 -16.57 3.66
C GLN A 10 1.58 -16.70 3.30
N VAL A 11 2.10 -15.81 2.45
CA VAL A 11 3.52 -15.77 2.09
C VAL A 11 4.39 -15.48 3.33
N ILE A 12 4.02 -14.49 4.14
CA ILE A 12 4.71 -14.16 5.40
C ILE A 12 4.71 -15.36 6.35
N LEU A 13 3.58 -16.05 6.48
CA LEU A 13 3.45 -17.25 7.32
C LEU A 13 4.40 -18.36 6.85
N GLN A 14 4.47 -18.62 5.54
CA GLN A 14 5.40 -19.61 4.98
C GLN A 14 6.86 -19.26 5.29
N TYR A 15 7.27 -18.01 5.10
CA TYR A 15 8.63 -17.58 5.42
C TYR A 15 8.93 -17.71 6.92
N LYS A 16 7.98 -17.37 7.79
CA LYS A 16 8.12 -17.54 9.25
C LYS A 16 8.35 -19.00 9.63
N LEU A 17 7.54 -19.92 9.10
CA LEU A 17 7.69 -21.35 9.33
C LEU A 17 9.02 -21.89 8.79
N ASN A 18 9.46 -21.41 7.64
CA ASN A 18 10.76 -21.79 7.06
C ASN A 18 11.93 -21.30 7.91
N ILE A 19 11.88 -20.07 8.42
CA ILE A 19 12.89 -19.52 9.33
C ILE A 19 12.95 -20.33 10.62
N GLU A 20 11.81 -20.63 11.25
CA GLU A 20 11.77 -21.46 12.47
C GLU A 20 12.33 -22.86 12.23
N ARG A 21 12.02 -23.46 11.07
CA ARG A 21 12.57 -24.75 10.69
C ARG A 21 14.09 -24.70 10.51
N GLN A 22 14.61 -23.68 9.83
CA GLN A 22 16.06 -23.50 9.65
C GLN A 22 16.77 -23.24 10.99
N LYS A 23 16.18 -22.44 11.88
CA LYS A 23 16.71 -22.21 13.24
C LYS A 23 16.83 -23.51 14.05
N LYS A 24 15.88 -24.44 13.93
CA LYS A 24 15.96 -25.76 14.60
C LYS A 24 17.07 -26.65 14.06
N TYR A 25 17.49 -26.44 12.81
CA TYR A 25 18.58 -27.22 12.24
C TYR A 25 19.95 -26.77 12.73
N TYR A 26 20.09 -25.55 13.27
CA TYR A 26 21.33 -25.02 13.85
C TYR A 26 21.95 -25.93 14.93
N ASP A 27 21.12 -26.61 15.73
CA ASP A 27 21.59 -27.51 16.78
C ASP A 27 22.19 -28.82 16.24
N TYR A 28 22.06 -29.08 14.93
CA TYR A 28 22.57 -30.29 14.32
C TYR A 28 24.01 -30.10 13.81
N PRO A 29 24.95 -31.02 14.13
CA PRO A 29 26.37 -30.89 13.79
C PRO A 29 26.69 -30.70 12.30
N PHE A 30 25.79 -31.13 11.40
CA PHE A 30 25.95 -31.02 9.95
C PHE A 30 25.60 -29.63 9.37
N THR A 31 25.13 -28.69 10.21
CA THR A 31 24.66 -27.36 9.76
C THR A 31 25.62 -26.20 9.97
N ASN A 32 26.82 -26.46 10.52
CA ASN A 32 27.91 -25.48 10.57
C ASN A 32 28.50 -25.12 9.19
N ASN A 33 27.74 -25.32 8.12
CA ASN A 33 28.08 -24.90 6.77
C ASN A 33 27.70 -23.41 6.57
N PRO A 34 28.62 -22.56 6.11
CA PRO A 34 28.34 -21.19 5.66
C PRO A 34 27.08 -21.04 4.80
N ASP A 35 26.76 -22.04 3.97
CA ASP A 35 25.57 -22.06 3.12
C ASP A 35 24.25 -21.98 3.93
N HIS A 36 24.22 -22.60 5.11
CA HIS A 36 23.05 -22.58 5.99
C HIS A 36 22.80 -21.17 6.52
N TYR A 37 23.85 -20.48 6.97
CA TYR A 37 23.77 -19.09 7.43
C TYR A 37 23.35 -18.13 6.31
N TYR A 38 23.93 -18.30 5.12
CA TYR A 38 23.52 -17.50 3.96
C TYR A 38 22.04 -17.72 3.62
N LYS A 39 21.59 -18.97 3.61
CA LYS A 39 20.18 -19.31 3.38
C LYS A 39 19.26 -18.70 4.44
N LEU A 40 19.62 -18.77 5.71
CA LEU A 40 18.86 -18.16 6.80
C LEU A 40 18.79 -16.63 6.65
N MET A 41 19.91 -15.98 6.32
CA MET A 41 19.97 -14.54 6.06
C MET A 41 19.05 -14.13 4.89
N MET A 42 19.06 -14.91 3.79
CA MET A 42 18.20 -14.65 2.63
C MET A 42 16.71 -14.81 2.97
N LEU A 43 16.36 -15.84 3.76
CA LEU A 43 15.00 -16.03 4.25
C LEU A 43 14.55 -14.87 5.13
N GLN A 44 15.41 -14.41 6.04
CA GLN A 44 15.13 -13.28 6.93
C GLN A 44 14.92 -11.98 6.15
N LYS A 45 15.79 -11.69 5.18
CA LYS A 45 15.66 -10.50 4.32
C LYS A 45 14.37 -10.55 3.49
N THR A 46 14.03 -11.72 2.95
CA THR A 46 12.81 -11.87 2.15
C THR A 46 11.56 -11.73 3.02
N PHE A 47 11.59 -12.26 4.24
CA PHE A 47 10.53 -12.05 5.23
C PHE A 47 10.31 -10.57 5.53
N GLU A 48 11.39 -9.80 5.79
CA GLU A 48 11.32 -8.35 6.02
C GLU A 48 10.72 -7.58 4.84
N VAL A 49 11.05 -7.96 3.61
CA VAL A 49 10.48 -7.32 2.41
C VAL A 49 8.96 -7.53 2.35
N TRP A 50 8.48 -8.75 2.65
CA TRP A 50 7.06 -9.05 2.62
C TRP A 50 6.30 -8.41 3.78
N THR A 51 6.86 -8.33 4.99
CA THR A 51 6.24 -7.57 6.09
C THR A 51 6.15 -6.08 5.76
N ASN A 52 7.22 -5.49 5.20
CA ASN A 52 7.20 -4.10 4.73
C ASN A 52 6.17 -3.88 3.61
N CYS A 53 5.97 -4.87 2.73
CA CYS A 53 4.94 -4.84 1.71
C CYS A 53 3.53 -4.82 2.35
N LEU A 54 3.27 -5.72 3.29
CA LEU A 54 2.00 -5.78 4.01
C LEU A 54 1.71 -4.47 4.77
N GLU A 55 2.71 -3.91 5.45
CA GLU A 55 2.58 -2.62 6.13
C GLU A 55 2.18 -1.49 5.17
N LYS A 56 2.80 -1.44 3.99
CA LYS A 56 2.42 -0.47 2.95
C LYS A 56 1.00 -0.70 2.45
N ILE A 57 0.61 -1.94 2.18
CA ILE A 57 -0.75 -2.29 1.74
C ILE A 57 -1.78 -1.88 2.81
N MET A 58 -1.49 -2.16 4.08
CA MET A 58 -2.34 -1.78 5.21
C MET A 58 -2.42 -0.27 5.40
N LYS A 59 -1.30 0.45 5.20
CA LYS A 59 -1.27 1.91 5.18
C LYS A 59 -2.16 2.44 4.04
N TYR A 60 -2.01 1.93 2.82
CA TYR A 60 -2.87 2.29 1.69
C TYR A 60 -4.34 1.95 1.91
N ARG A 61 -4.66 0.83 2.57
CA ARG A 61 -6.04 0.46 2.92
C ARG A 61 -6.65 1.46 3.90
N LYS A 62 -5.89 1.90 4.92
CA LYS A 62 -6.31 2.91 5.89
C LYS A 62 -6.42 4.31 5.27
N GLU A 63 -5.49 4.67 4.38
CA GLU A 63 -5.44 5.98 3.73
C GLU A 63 -6.34 6.09 2.49
N ARG A 64 -6.83 4.97 1.93
CA ARG A 64 -7.84 4.95 0.85
C ARG A 64 -9.14 5.66 1.24
N TRP A 65 -9.44 5.68 2.54
CA TRP A 65 -10.57 6.40 3.15
C TRP A 65 -10.13 7.65 3.93
N GLY A 66 -8.82 7.86 4.06
CA GLY A 66 -8.27 9.11 4.57
C GLY A 66 -8.40 10.21 3.52
N PRO A 67 -8.24 11.50 3.88
CA PRO A 67 -8.01 12.50 2.87
C PRO A 67 -6.78 12.04 2.09
N ILE A 68 -6.99 11.63 0.83
CA ILE A 68 -5.93 11.44 -0.17
C ILE A 68 -5.02 12.63 0.05
N GLU A 69 -3.80 12.42 0.58
CA GLU A 69 -2.83 13.50 0.58
C GLU A 69 -2.80 13.94 -0.86
N PRO A 70 -3.20 15.19 -1.16
CA PRO A 70 -3.38 15.59 -2.53
C PRO A 70 -2.07 15.25 -3.19
N ARG A 71 -2.11 14.37 -4.20
CA ARG A 71 -1.00 14.28 -5.15
C ARG A 71 -0.93 15.69 -5.71
N ARG A 72 -0.12 16.53 -5.06
CA ARG A 72 0.17 17.89 -5.45
C ARG A 72 1.04 17.76 -6.69
N SER A 73 0.44 17.31 -7.79
CA SER A 73 1.06 17.49 -9.08
C SER A 73 1.24 19.00 -9.19
N LYS A 74 2.44 19.45 -9.53
CA LYS A 74 2.72 20.88 -9.68
C LYS A 74 1.70 21.53 -10.62
N GLU A 75 1.27 20.81 -11.65
CA GLU A 75 0.21 21.22 -12.57
C GLU A 75 -1.14 21.47 -11.90
N PHE A 76 -1.53 20.66 -10.91
CA PHE A 76 -2.78 20.84 -10.18
C PHE A 76 -2.70 22.03 -9.22
N ASP A 77 -1.58 22.18 -8.52
CA ASP A 77 -1.32 23.34 -7.67
C ASP A 77 -1.26 24.65 -8.49
N ASP A 78 -0.66 24.61 -9.68
CA ASP A 78 -0.56 25.74 -10.59
C ASP A 78 -1.94 26.11 -11.16
N ARG A 79 -2.78 25.13 -11.50
CA ARG A 79 -4.19 25.38 -11.90
C ARG A 79 -5.01 25.99 -10.76
N ILE A 80 -4.91 25.46 -9.55
CA ILE A 80 -5.61 26.02 -8.37
C ILE A 80 -5.14 27.45 -8.07
N LYS A 81 -3.83 27.72 -8.16
CA LYS A 81 -3.28 29.08 -7.97
C LYS A 81 -3.79 30.02 -9.05
N ASN A 82 -3.81 29.59 -10.30
CA ASN A 82 -4.30 30.39 -11.41
C ASN A 82 -5.81 30.67 -11.29
N GLU A 83 -6.61 29.70 -10.84
CA GLU A 83 -8.04 29.92 -10.57
C GLU A 83 -8.30 30.80 -9.35
N LYS A 84 -7.46 30.72 -8.31
CA LYS A 84 -7.55 31.63 -7.14
C LYS A 84 -7.16 33.07 -7.47
N ASN A 85 -6.23 33.27 -8.40
CA ASN A 85 -5.72 34.58 -8.78
C ASN A 85 -6.47 35.19 -9.98
N GLY A 86 -7.10 34.35 -10.80
CA GLY A 86 -7.81 34.71 -12.03
C GLY A 86 -9.27 35.07 -11.77
N VAL A 87 -9.49 36.31 -11.29
CA VAL A 87 -10.79 37.00 -11.22
C VAL A 87 -11.79 36.45 -10.18
N PRO A 88 -12.34 37.30 -9.29
CA PRO A 88 -13.37 36.87 -8.35
C PRO A 88 -14.68 36.62 -9.12
N GLY A 89 -15.14 35.38 -9.21
CA GLY A 89 -16.47 35.17 -9.79
C GLY A 89 -17.03 33.76 -9.92
N PHE A 90 -16.23 32.72 -10.19
CA PHE A 90 -16.84 31.43 -10.59
C PHE A 90 -16.46 30.22 -9.74
N VAL A 91 -15.23 30.15 -9.22
CA VAL A 91 -14.77 29.01 -8.44
C VAL A 91 -14.38 29.49 -7.05
N THR A 92 -15.32 29.37 -6.11
CA THR A 92 -15.04 29.65 -4.69
C THR A 92 -14.32 28.44 -4.08
N PRO A 93 -13.61 28.60 -2.94
CA PRO A 93 -13.06 27.46 -2.19
C PRO A 93 -14.11 26.39 -1.89
N ARG A 94 -15.37 26.79 -1.64
CA ARG A 94 -16.50 25.88 -1.46
C ARG A 94 -16.82 25.09 -2.73
N THR A 95 -16.70 25.73 -3.89
CA THR A 95 -16.89 25.07 -5.20
C THR A 95 -15.80 24.04 -5.45
N LEU A 96 -14.53 24.35 -5.11
CA LEU A 96 -13.41 23.41 -5.20
C LEU A 96 -13.62 22.19 -4.30
N ASP A 97 -14.02 22.40 -3.05
CA ASP A 97 -14.31 21.30 -2.13
C ASP A 97 -15.49 20.46 -2.62
N ALA A 98 -16.53 21.09 -3.18
CA ALA A 98 -17.67 20.37 -3.77
C ALA A 98 -17.26 19.55 -4.99
N MET A 99 -16.40 20.09 -5.86
CA MET A 99 -15.84 19.37 -7.02
C MET A 99 -15.01 18.16 -6.57
N LEU A 100 -14.13 18.34 -5.59
CA LEU A 100 -13.33 17.25 -5.03
C LEU A 100 -14.20 16.16 -4.39
N THR A 101 -15.26 16.55 -3.70
CA THR A 101 -16.21 15.61 -3.08
C THR A 101 -16.97 14.83 -4.15
N TYR A 102 -17.39 15.50 -5.22
CA TYR A 102 -18.11 14.86 -6.32
C TYR A 102 -17.24 13.86 -7.09
N ILE A 103 -15.97 14.19 -7.35
CA ILE A 103 -15.00 13.29 -7.97
C ILE A 103 -14.85 11.99 -7.14
N LYS A 104 -14.71 12.11 -5.82
CA LYS A 104 -14.63 10.95 -4.91
C LYS A 104 -15.89 10.08 -4.95
N CYS A 105 -17.07 10.69 -5.04
CA CYS A 105 -18.32 9.94 -5.18
C CYS A 105 -18.41 9.17 -6.50
N LEU A 106 -17.91 9.74 -7.60
CA LEU A 106 -17.88 9.08 -8.90
C LEU A 106 -16.90 7.90 -8.89
N GLU A 107 -15.70 8.06 -8.33
CA GLU A 107 -14.71 6.99 -8.19
C GLU A 107 -15.28 5.82 -7.38
N SER A 108 -15.91 6.10 -6.25
CA SER A 108 -16.57 5.07 -5.43
C SER A 108 -17.67 4.33 -6.19
N ARG A 109 -18.41 5.02 -7.05
CA ARG A 109 -19.49 4.43 -7.85
C ARG A 109 -18.95 3.55 -8.98
N ILE A 110 -17.83 3.91 -9.58
CA ILE A 110 -17.12 3.08 -10.57
C ILE A 110 -16.65 1.79 -9.90
N GLU A 111 -15.99 1.88 -8.74
CA GLU A 111 -15.52 0.70 -8.00
C GLU A 111 -16.67 -0.26 -7.62
N GLN A 112 -17.84 0.27 -7.26
CA GLN A 112 -19.03 -0.56 -6.99
C GLN A 112 -19.55 -1.26 -8.23
N LEU A 113 -19.56 -0.59 -9.39
CA LEU A 113 -20.02 -1.19 -10.65
C LEU A 113 -19.05 -2.24 -11.17
N GLU A 114 -17.74 -2.03 -11.01
CA GLU A 114 -16.70 -3.00 -11.34
C GLU A 114 -16.74 -4.21 -10.39
N GLY A 115 -17.00 -4.00 -9.09
CA GLY A 115 -17.15 -5.07 -8.10
C GLY A 115 -18.44 -5.90 -8.20
N ILE A 116 -19.47 -5.41 -8.90
CA ILE A 116 -20.71 -6.17 -9.21
C ILE A 116 -20.55 -6.98 -10.51
N SER A 117 -19.52 -6.68 -11.31
CA SER A 117 -19.27 -7.30 -12.62
C SER A 117 -18.28 -8.48 -12.56
N ALA A 118 -17.83 -8.87 -11.37
CA ALA A 118 -16.95 -10.01 -11.09
C ALA A 118 -17.71 -11.05 -10.25
#